data_AF-A0A172QS28-F1
#
_entry.id   AF-A0A172QS28-F1
#
_cell.length_a   1.000
_cell.length_b   1.000
_cell.length_c   1.000
_cell.angle_alpha   90.00
_cell.angle_beta   90.00
_cell.angle_gamma   90.00
#
_symmetry.space_group_name_H-M   'P 1'
#
loop_
_entity.id
_entity.type
_entity.pdbx_description
1 polymer ?
#
loop_
_entity_poly.entity_id
_entity_poly.type
_entity_poly.pdbx_seq_one_letter_code
_entity_poly.pdbx_strand_id
1 'polypeptide(L)'
;MLNKRLAFIPLTALTLASCSESNTLESYLSSADPSSYESLSLQNIYGDEWAEFAIVCPYAPKDTVEAELYLEDAPIPKFGLDESQSMLVLKSTNTDTTWIRFSRTKVVDLCPATSNYDISFRSTDAAFKFNFNSKNNVWEFIN
;
A
#
# COMPACT_ATOMS: atom_id res chain seq x y z
N MET A 1 -37.97 -49.70 14.40
CA MET A 1 -37.93 -48.24 14.16
C MET A 1 -36.87 -47.62 15.06
N LEU A 2 -35.93 -46.85 14.49
CA LEU A 2 -34.95 -45.95 15.14
C LEU A 2 -33.93 -46.61 16.13
N ASN A 3 -32.66 -46.23 16.26
CA ASN A 3 -31.99 -44.99 15.90
C ASN A 3 -30.45 -45.13 15.88
N LYS A 4 -29.82 -44.47 14.90
CA LYS A 4 -28.59 -43.68 14.95
C LYS A 4 -27.28 -44.28 15.51
N ARG A 5 -26.39 -44.65 14.59
CA ARG A 5 -24.94 -44.57 14.80
C ARG A 5 -24.53 -43.09 14.74
N LEU A 6 -24.05 -42.54 15.84
CA LEU A 6 -23.41 -41.23 15.90
C LEU A 6 -22.02 -41.33 15.27
N ALA A 7 -21.90 -40.83 14.04
CA ALA A 7 -20.59 -40.56 13.44
C ALA A 7 -20.06 -39.25 14.02
N PHE A 8 -18.99 -39.33 14.82
CA PHE A 8 -18.20 -38.18 15.23
C PHE A 8 -17.46 -37.64 13.99
N ILE A 9 -17.83 -36.44 13.55
CA ILE A 9 -17.08 -35.68 12.54
C ILE A 9 -16.10 -34.79 13.33
N PRO A 10 -14.78 -35.00 13.24
CA PRO A 10 -13.82 -34.06 13.82
C PRO A 10 -13.85 -32.78 12.96
N LEU A 11 -14.34 -31.70 13.55
CA LEU A 11 -14.22 -30.36 13.00
C LEU A 11 -12.74 -29.96 13.06
N THR A 12 -11.99 -30.16 11.98
CA THR A 12 -10.69 -29.52 11.80
C THR A 12 -10.92 -28.03 11.66
N ALA A 13 -10.79 -27.31 12.78
CA ALA A 13 -10.72 -25.86 12.79
C ALA A 13 -9.45 -25.45 12.03
N LEU A 14 -9.60 -25.03 10.78
CA LEU A 14 -8.57 -24.27 10.07
C LEU A 14 -8.41 -22.96 10.83
N THR A 15 -7.36 -22.85 11.62
CA THR A 15 -6.85 -21.55 12.07
C THR A 15 -6.37 -20.83 10.81
N LEU A 16 -7.18 -19.89 10.31
CA LEU A 16 -6.71 -18.85 9.39
C LEU A 16 -5.64 -18.09 10.17
N ALA A 17 -4.38 -18.48 10.00
CA ALA A 17 -3.27 -17.62 10.32
C ALA A 17 -3.41 -16.42 9.40
N SER A 18 -4.07 -15.38 9.91
CA SER A 18 -4.01 -14.03 9.35
C SER A 18 -2.58 -13.55 9.59
N CYS A 19 -1.63 -14.07 8.82
CA CYS A 19 -0.37 -13.40 8.60
C CYS A 19 -0.73 -12.07 7.99
N SER A 20 -0.61 -10.98 8.75
CA SER A 20 -0.53 -9.65 8.17
C SER A 20 0.77 -9.65 7.37
N GLU A 21 0.72 -10.12 6.12
CA GLU A 21 1.85 -10.01 5.22
C GLU A 21 2.14 -8.50 5.10
N SER A 22 3.28 -8.09 5.64
CA SER A 22 3.85 -6.78 5.32
C SER A 22 3.85 -6.67 3.81
N ASN A 23 3.37 -5.55 3.27
CA ASN A 23 3.33 -5.41 1.82
C ASN A 23 4.76 -5.47 1.24
N THR A 24 4.89 -5.77 -0.05
CA THR A 24 6.19 -6.06 -0.68
C THR A 24 7.16 -4.89 -0.55
N LEU A 25 6.69 -3.64 -0.64
CA LEU A 25 7.52 -2.45 -0.46
C LEU A 25 8.01 -2.28 0.99
N GLU A 26 7.14 -2.46 1.98
CA GLU A 26 7.56 -2.43 3.40
C GLU A 26 8.59 -3.51 3.68
N SER A 27 8.41 -4.70 3.11
CA SER A 27 9.33 -5.83 3.27
C SER A 27 10.70 -5.53 2.65
N TYR A 28 10.72 -4.96 1.44
CA TYR A 28 11.95 -4.51 0.78
C TYR A 28 12.68 -3.48 1.64
N LEU A 29 12.00 -2.40 2.04
CA LEU A 29 12.60 -1.30 2.80
C LEU A 29 13.04 -1.72 4.21
N SER A 30 12.34 -2.66 4.84
CA SER A 30 12.75 -3.21 6.16
C SER A 30 14.06 -4.00 6.09
N SER A 31 14.42 -4.50 4.91
CA SER A 31 15.67 -5.25 4.69
C SER A 31 16.83 -4.39 4.18
N ALA A 32 16.55 -3.14 3.79
CA ALA A 32 17.55 -2.19 3.31
C ALA A 32 18.44 -1.66 4.44
N ASP A 33 19.63 -1.19 4.09
CA ASP A 33 20.57 -0.58 5.04
C ASP A 33 20.05 0.82 5.43
N PRO A 34 19.71 1.09 6.71
CA PRO A 34 19.20 2.39 7.14
C PRO A 34 20.21 3.55 7.00
N SER A 35 21.47 3.26 6.66
CA SER A 35 22.50 4.26 6.38
C SER A 35 22.62 4.63 4.89
N SER A 36 21.90 3.95 3.99
CA SER A 36 21.88 4.24 2.55
C SER A 36 20.65 5.04 2.12
N TYR A 37 20.73 5.55 0.88
CA TYR A 37 19.56 6.01 0.12
C TYR A 37 19.07 4.85 -0.73
N GLU A 38 17.76 4.63 -0.75
CA GLU A 38 17.14 3.62 -1.60
C GLU A 38 16.56 4.29 -2.85
N SER A 39 16.81 3.69 -4.01
CA SER A 39 16.23 4.11 -5.27
C SER A 39 15.86 2.86 -6.05
N LEU A 40 14.56 2.64 -6.23
CA LEU A 40 14.00 1.45 -6.86
C LEU A 40 12.98 1.84 -7.93
N SER A 41 12.55 0.90 -8.77
CA SER A 41 11.33 1.07 -9.56
C SER A 41 10.22 0.23 -8.92
N LEU A 42 8.99 0.72 -8.96
CA LEU A 42 7.85 -0.03 -8.45
C LEU A 42 7.54 -1.25 -9.32
N GLN A 43 7.92 -1.22 -10.59
CA GLN A 43 7.88 -2.38 -11.48
C GLN A 43 8.73 -3.54 -10.94
N ASN A 44 9.94 -3.27 -10.43
CA ASN A 44 10.79 -4.31 -9.85
C ASN A 44 10.26 -4.88 -8.53
N ILE A 45 9.44 -4.11 -7.80
CA ILE A 45 8.88 -4.51 -6.50
C ILE A 45 7.56 -5.25 -6.66
N TYR A 46 6.71 -4.80 -7.58
CA TYR A 46 5.34 -5.29 -7.73
C TYR A 46 5.10 -6.12 -8.99
N GLY A 47 6.03 -6.12 -9.95
CA GLY A 47 5.92 -6.87 -11.19
C GLY A 47 5.57 -6.00 -12.41
N ASP A 48 5.79 -6.57 -13.59
CA ASP A 48 5.62 -5.92 -14.89
C ASP A 48 4.14 -5.70 -15.26
N GLU A 49 3.20 -6.29 -14.53
CA GLU A 49 1.78 -6.09 -14.77
C GLU A 49 1.30 -4.68 -14.39
N TRP A 50 2.03 -3.97 -13.53
CA TRP A 50 1.71 -2.62 -13.08
C TRP A 50 2.52 -1.59 -13.85
N ALA A 51 1.83 -0.71 -14.58
CA ALA A 51 2.47 0.28 -15.46
C ALA A 51 2.52 1.69 -14.86
N GLU A 52 1.53 2.05 -14.07
CA GLU A 52 1.44 3.36 -13.45
C GLU A 52 1.19 3.25 -11.95
N PHE A 53 1.60 4.28 -11.20
CA PHE A 53 1.32 4.41 -9.79
C PHE A 53 0.92 5.83 -9.41
N ALA A 54 0.17 5.98 -8.32
CA ALA A 54 -0.11 7.25 -7.68
C ALA A 54 0.00 7.12 -6.16
N ILE A 55 0.32 8.23 -5.48
CA ILE A 55 0.34 8.29 -4.02
C ILE A 55 -0.86 9.09 -3.54
N VAL A 56 -1.62 8.51 -2.61
CA VAL A 56 -2.71 9.19 -1.91
C VAL A 56 -2.30 9.42 -0.47
N CYS A 57 -2.16 10.68 -0.12
CA CYS A 57 -1.73 11.11 1.20
C CYS A 57 -2.93 11.32 2.15
N PRO A 58 -2.67 11.47 3.46
CA PRO A 58 -3.70 11.87 4.42
C PRO A 58 -4.53 13.05 3.96
N TYR A 59 -5.79 13.11 4.40
CA TYR A 59 -6.69 14.24 4.18
C TYR A 59 -7.07 14.55 2.73
N ALA A 60 -6.52 13.83 1.74
CA ALA A 60 -6.97 13.92 0.35
C ALA A 60 -8.44 13.45 0.25
N PRO A 61 -9.41 14.33 -0.06
CA PRO A 61 -10.82 13.95 -0.09
C PRO A 61 -11.11 12.93 -1.18
N LYS A 62 -12.11 12.07 -0.95
CA LYS A 62 -12.45 10.99 -1.88
C LYS A 62 -12.70 11.50 -3.30
N ASP A 63 -13.59 12.49 -3.41
CA ASP A 63 -14.01 13.05 -4.69
C ASP A 63 -12.81 13.66 -5.46
N THR A 64 -11.82 14.21 -4.76
CA THR A 64 -10.59 14.74 -5.38
C THR A 64 -9.72 13.61 -5.92
N VAL A 65 -9.49 12.55 -5.14
CA VAL A 65 -8.69 11.40 -5.59
C VAL A 65 -9.34 10.72 -6.80
N GLU A 66 -10.65 10.53 -6.77
CA GLU A 66 -11.41 9.94 -7.89
C GLU A 66 -11.32 10.81 -9.16
N ALA A 67 -11.49 12.13 -9.02
CA ALA A 67 -11.39 13.06 -10.13
C ALA A 67 -10.00 13.11 -10.75
N GLU A 68 -8.94 13.23 -9.93
CA GLU A 68 -7.56 13.36 -10.40
C GLU A 68 -7.01 12.06 -10.99
N LEU A 69 -7.40 10.90 -10.45
CA LEU A 69 -6.96 9.60 -10.95
C LEU A 69 -7.88 9.02 -12.03
N TYR A 70 -9.00 9.67 -12.34
CA TYR A 70 -10.03 9.16 -13.25
C TYR A 70 -10.52 7.76 -12.84
N LEU A 71 -10.74 7.57 -11.53
CA LEU A 71 -11.19 6.32 -10.92
C LEU A 71 -12.54 6.51 -10.24
N GLU A 72 -13.29 5.42 -10.09
CA GLU A 72 -14.53 5.37 -9.35
C GLU A 72 -14.38 4.44 -8.14
N ASP A 73 -15.24 4.62 -7.14
CA ASP A 73 -15.33 3.78 -5.94
C ASP A 73 -14.01 3.62 -5.17
N ALA A 74 -13.23 4.70 -5.07
CA ALA A 74 -11.97 4.69 -4.34
C ALA A 74 -12.18 4.21 -2.88
N PRO A 75 -11.36 3.28 -2.36
CA PRO A 75 -11.49 2.67 -1.03
C PRO A 75 -10.95 3.58 0.09
N ILE A 76 -11.26 4.87 0.00
CA ILE A 76 -10.86 5.92 0.92
C ILE A 76 -12.10 6.53 1.59
N PRO A 77 -12.00 6.99 2.85
CA PRO A 77 -13.11 7.69 3.48
C PRO A 77 -13.45 8.98 2.73
N LYS A 78 -14.70 9.44 2.84
CA LYS A 78 -15.18 10.66 2.18
C LYS A 78 -14.26 11.87 2.39
N PHE A 79 -13.78 12.05 3.62
CA PHE A 79 -12.92 13.16 4.02
C PHE A 79 -11.42 12.84 3.97
N GLY A 80 -11.05 11.74 3.29
CA GLY A 80 -9.66 11.28 3.16
C GLY A 80 -9.21 10.33 4.26
N LEU A 81 -7.97 9.86 4.11
CA LEU A 81 -7.28 9.03 5.09
C LEU A 81 -6.92 9.85 6.34
N ASP A 82 -6.76 9.18 7.49
CA ASP A 82 -6.22 9.83 8.68
C ASP A 82 -4.72 10.16 8.54
N GLU A 83 -4.17 10.98 9.44
CA GLU A 83 -2.76 11.38 9.40
C GLU A 83 -1.75 10.24 9.44
N SER A 84 -2.12 9.08 9.98
CA SER A 84 -1.21 7.95 10.14
C SER A 84 -1.15 7.08 8.89
N GLN A 85 -1.93 7.38 7.86
CA GLN A 85 -2.14 6.50 6.72
C GLN A 85 -1.88 7.16 5.37
N SER A 86 -1.28 6.41 4.47
CA SER A 86 -1.18 6.75 3.06
C SER A 86 -1.53 5.52 2.22
N MET A 87 -1.72 5.72 0.92
CA MET A 87 -1.94 4.64 -0.03
C MET A 87 -1.03 4.79 -1.25
N LEU A 88 -0.57 3.66 -1.75
CA LEU A 88 -0.03 3.51 -3.09
C LEU A 88 -1.13 2.90 -3.96
N VAL A 89 -1.46 3.56 -5.05
CA VAL A 89 -2.35 3.03 -6.09
C VAL A 89 -1.47 2.52 -7.20
N LEU A 90 -1.62 1.26 -7.60
CA LEU A 90 -0.99 0.72 -8.80
C LEU A 90 -2.07 0.50 -9.86
N LYS A 91 -1.74 0.78 -11.11
CA LYS A 91 -2.64 0.66 -12.26
C LYS A 91 -1.97 -0.12 -13.38
N SER A 92 -2.67 -1.14 -13.87
CA SER A 92 -2.24 -1.94 -15.01
C SER A 92 -2.55 -1.22 -16.33
N THR A 93 -1.93 -1.68 -17.42
CA THR A 93 -2.27 -1.22 -18.79
C THR A 93 -3.70 -1.56 -19.20
N ASN A 94 -4.30 -2.57 -18.56
CA ASN A 94 -5.68 -3.02 -18.80
C ASN A 94 -6.70 -2.35 -17.88
N THR A 95 -6.34 -1.24 -17.22
CA THR A 95 -7.18 -0.44 -16.31
C THR A 95 -7.47 -1.04 -14.94
N ASP A 96 -6.95 -2.23 -14.63
CA ASP A 96 -7.06 -2.79 -13.28
C ASP A 96 -6.30 -1.92 -12.29
N THR A 97 -6.88 -1.71 -11.11
CA THR A 97 -6.22 -0.97 -10.02
C THR A 97 -6.12 -1.78 -8.76
N THR A 98 -5.03 -1.59 -8.02
CA THR A 98 -4.89 -2.10 -6.65
C THR A 98 -4.48 -0.97 -5.72
N TRP A 99 -4.97 -1.05 -4.49
CA TRP A 99 -4.82 -0.02 -3.46
C TRP A 99 -4.11 -0.62 -2.26
N ILE A 100 -2.90 -0.17 -2.01
CA ILE A 100 -2.05 -0.71 -0.95
C ILE A 100 -1.98 0.35 0.14
N ARG A 101 -2.45 0.00 1.34
CA ARG A 101 -2.46 0.90 2.50
C ARG A 101 -1.16 0.78 3.28
N PHE A 102 -0.62 1.91 3.71
CA PHE A 102 0.59 2.00 4.50
C PHE A 102 0.33 2.73 5.81
N SER A 103 1.03 2.30 6.86
CA SER A 103 1.11 3.03 8.12
C SER A 103 2.34 3.93 8.08
N ARG A 104 2.13 5.25 8.00
CA ARG A 104 3.18 6.27 7.86
C ARG A 104 4.21 6.27 9.00
N THR A 105 3.87 5.64 10.12
CA THR A 105 4.69 5.60 11.34
C THR A 105 5.37 4.26 11.60
N LYS A 106 5.20 3.25 10.74
CA LYS A 106 5.76 1.90 10.97
C LYS A 106 7.04 1.64 10.20
N VAL A 107 6.99 1.71 8.88
CA VAL A 107 8.10 1.32 8.00
C VAL A 107 8.34 2.37 6.93
N VAL A 108 7.27 2.85 6.29
CA VAL A 108 7.37 3.79 5.18
C VAL A 108 6.37 4.94 5.36
N ASP A 109 6.86 6.15 5.15
CA ASP A 109 6.04 7.35 4.99
C ASP A 109 6.13 7.81 3.52
N LEU A 110 5.05 7.57 2.77
CA LEU A 110 4.91 8.03 1.38
C LEU A 110 4.65 9.54 1.28
N CYS A 111 4.33 10.20 2.40
CA CYS A 111 3.88 11.59 2.46
C CYS A 111 4.59 12.37 3.57
N PRO A 112 5.94 12.36 3.65
CA PRO A 112 6.69 12.93 4.78
C PRO A 112 6.57 14.45 4.87
N ALA A 113 6.37 15.13 3.74
CA ALA A 113 6.03 16.55 3.71
C ALA A 113 4.51 16.72 3.55
N THR A 114 3.93 17.68 4.29
CA THR A 114 2.57 18.18 4.03
C THR A 114 2.59 19.07 2.78
N SER A 115 2.84 18.49 1.62
CA SER A 115 2.74 19.19 0.34
C SER A 115 1.29 19.23 -0.14
N ASN A 116 0.97 20.21 -0.98
CA ASN A 116 -0.21 20.14 -1.83
C ASN A 116 -0.11 18.86 -2.65
N TYR A 117 -1.06 17.97 -2.47
CA TYR A 117 -1.02 16.62 -3.01
C TYR A 117 -1.14 16.67 -4.54
N ASP A 118 0.00 16.55 -5.23
CA ASP A 118 0.04 16.22 -6.66
C ASP A 118 -0.35 14.75 -6.81
N ILE A 119 -1.65 14.52 -6.92
CA ILE A 119 -2.25 13.21 -7.11
C ILE A 119 -2.31 12.97 -8.61
N SER A 120 -1.32 12.27 -9.14
CA SER A 120 -1.25 11.95 -10.56
C SER A 120 -0.61 10.59 -10.78
N PHE A 121 -1.01 9.91 -11.85
CA PHE A 121 -0.36 8.67 -12.27
C PHE A 121 1.02 8.97 -12.85
N ARG A 122 1.99 8.17 -12.42
CA ARG A 122 3.40 8.21 -12.82
C ARG A 122 3.84 6.81 -13.19
N SER A 123 4.81 6.69 -14.09
CA SER A 123 5.29 5.38 -14.56
C SER A 123 5.96 4.58 -13.44
N THR A 124 5.64 3.28 -13.32
CA THR A 124 6.26 2.37 -12.32
C THR A 124 7.73 2.06 -12.59
N ASP A 125 8.23 2.36 -13.78
CA ASP A 125 9.66 2.30 -14.13
C ASP A 125 10.47 3.50 -13.60
N ALA A 126 9.79 4.57 -13.15
CA ALA A 126 10.43 5.74 -12.61
C ALA A 126 11.13 5.44 -11.29
N ALA A 127 12.21 6.19 -11.03
CA ALA A 127 12.96 6.07 -9.78
C ALA A 127 12.11 6.52 -8.58
N PHE A 128 11.73 5.56 -7.76
CA PHE A 128 11.05 5.72 -6.49
C PHE A 128 12.10 5.73 -5.37
N LYS A 129 12.29 6.89 -4.75
CA LYS A 129 13.43 7.16 -3.87
C LYS A 129 13.00 7.29 -2.42
N PHE A 130 13.81 6.76 -1.52
CA PHE A 130 13.59 6.83 -0.09
C PHE A 130 14.88 7.19 0.65
N ASN A 131 14.69 7.89 1.76
CA ASN A 131 15.73 8.11 2.76
C ASN A 131 15.23 7.65 4.12
N PHE A 132 16.10 7.01 4.90
CA PHE A 132 15.73 6.59 6.23
C PHE A 132 15.79 7.76 7.22
N ASN A 133 14.66 8.05 7.86
CA ASN A 133 14.61 9.02 8.95
C ASN A 133 14.82 8.32 10.29
N SER A 134 16.02 8.44 10.84
CA SER A 134 16.41 7.84 12.12
C SER A 134 15.69 8.41 13.35
N LYS A 135 15.04 9.58 13.25
CA LYS A 135 14.25 10.12 14.37
C LYS A 135 12.95 9.37 14.56
N ASN A 136 12.32 9.01 13.44
CA ASN A 136 11.01 8.36 13.41
C ASN A 136 11.10 6.86 13.10
N ASN A 137 12.29 6.37 12.73
CA ASN A 137 12.56 5.01 12.28
C ASN A 137 11.68 4.58 11.10
N VAL A 138 11.52 5.48 10.11
CA VAL A 138 10.71 5.23 8.90
C VAL A 138 11.48 5.64 7.65
N TRP A 139 11.23 4.96 6.54
CA TRP A 139 11.67 5.35 5.21
C TRP A 139 10.74 6.40 4.64
N GLU A 140 11.26 7.58 4.34
CA GLU A 140 10.50 8.70 3.83
C GLU A 140 10.68 8.80 2.31
N PHE A 141 9.56 8.85 1.57
CA PHE A 141 9.57 9.06 0.13
C PHE A 141 10.11 10.45 -0.23
N ILE A 142 11.03 10.52 -1.19
CA ILE A 142 11.59 11.78 -1.69
C ILE A 142 11.29 11.88 -3.18
N ASN A 143 10.54 12.92 -3.55
CA ASN A 143 10.19 13.24 -4.93
C ASN A 143 11.32 14.03 -5.62
#